data_AF-A0A7L2ITC9-F1
#
_entry.id   AF-A0A7L2ITC9-F1
#
_cell.length_a   1.000
_cell.length_b   1.000
_cell.length_c   1.000
_cell.angle_alpha   90.00
_cell.angle_beta   90.00
_cell.angle_gamma   90.00
#
_symmetry.space_group_name_H-M   'P 1'
#
loop_
_entity.id
_entity.type
_entity.pdbx_description
1 polymer ?
#
loop_
_entity_poly.entity_id
_entity_poly.type
_entity_poly.pdbx_seq_one_letter_code
_entity_poly.pdbx_strand_id
1 'polypeptide(L)'
;MAGREFLEVDSPQQRLLLERFKHMEAIQKMLNELPKADQNLCNHGSYFLAANSSLCGLAANNFFRNILHVRRASIASALPMAVIPFISTVAVYEVFLRQPLFSGEINCEVCAVVRGGLIGAVVGGFYPILMALPVNASLAARY
;
A
#
# COMPACT_ATOMS: atom_id res chain seq x y z
N MET A 1 -17.82 49.09 -12.06
CA MET A 1 -17.63 48.89 -10.60
C MET A 1 -18.35 47.59 -10.24
N ALA A 2 -17.61 46.63 -9.70
CA ALA A 2 -18.00 45.40 -8.98
C ALA A 2 -17.01 44.29 -9.34
N GLY A 3 -15.77 44.47 -8.88
CA GLY A 3 -14.75 43.44 -8.87
C GLY A 3 -14.68 42.82 -7.47
N ARG A 4 -14.33 41.53 -7.44
CA ARG A 4 -13.50 40.91 -6.39
C ARG A 4 -14.06 40.87 -4.95
N GLU A 5 -15.19 40.21 -4.72
CA GLU A 5 -15.66 39.95 -3.34
C GLU A 5 -16.04 38.49 -3.02
N PHE A 6 -15.47 37.47 -3.69
CA PHE A 6 -15.84 36.07 -3.37
C PHE A 6 -14.74 35.00 -3.37
N LEU A 7 -13.46 35.36 -3.23
CA LEU A 7 -12.38 34.37 -3.05
C LEU A 7 -11.55 34.59 -1.78
N GLU A 8 -12.21 35.05 -0.71
CA GLU A 8 -11.67 34.99 0.64
C GLU A 8 -12.21 33.74 1.35
N VAL A 9 -11.68 32.58 0.98
CA VAL A 9 -11.79 31.35 1.78
C VAL A 9 -10.39 31.02 2.27
N ASP A 10 -9.87 31.85 3.17
CA ASP A 10 -8.64 31.57 3.93
C ASP A 10 -8.98 30.59 5.06
N SER A 11 -9.15 29.32 4.72
CA SER A 11 -9.28 28.26 5.72
C SER A 11 -7.86 27.79 6.11
N PRO A 12 -7.55 27.60 7.42
CA PRO A 12 -6.25 27.11 7.86
C PRO A 12 -5.87 25.76 7.21
N GLN A 13 -6.87 25.00 6.77
CA GLN A 13 -6.71 23.75 6.03
C GLN A 13 -6.09 23.95 4.63
N GLN A 14 -6.46 24.99 3.89
CA GLN A 14 -5.90 25.24 2.54
C GLN A 14 -4.42 25.62 2.59
N ARG A 15 -4.01 26.42 3.58
CA ARG A 15 -2.60 26.77 3.78
C ARG A 15 -1.76 25.52 4.10
N LEU A 16 -2.28 24.66 4.97
CA LEU A 16 -1.67 23.37 5.30
C LEU A 16 -1.55 22.46 4.07
N LEU A 17 -2.59 22.39 3.24
CA LEU A 17 -2.60 21.59 2.02
C LEU A 17 -1.60 22.12 0.99
N LEU A 18 -1.50 23.45 0.84
CA LEU A 18 -0.53 24.09 -0.04
C LEU A 18 0.92 23.86 0.43
N GLU A 19 1.19 23.97 1.73
CA GLU A 19 2.51 23.66 2.30
C GLU A 19 2.87 22.19 2.11
N ARG A 20 1.92 21.26 2.31
CA ARG A 20 2.13 19.84 1.97
C ARG A 20 2.49 19.67 0.51
N PHE A 21 1.76 20.27 -0.43
CA PHE A 21 2.05 20.17 -1.86
C PHE A 21 3.45 20.69 -2.23
N LYS A 22 3.85 21.84 -1.68
CA LYS A 22 5.22 22.37 -1.88
C LYS A 22 6.27 21.40 -1.34
N HIS A 23 6.03 20.80 -0.18
CA HIS A 23 6.94 19.84 0.43
C HIS A 23 7.06 18.55 -0.40
N MET A 24 5.93 18.04 -0.93
CA MET A 24 5.93 16.90 -1.85
C MET A 24 6.76 17.21 -3.11
N GLU A 25 6.59 18.41 -3.67
CA GLU A 25 7.33 18.85 -4.85
C GLU A 25 8.83 18.99 -4.58
N ALA A 26 9.22 19.49 -3.41
CA ALA A 26 10.62 19.59 -3.00
C ALA A 26 11.27 18.21 -2.86
N ILE A 27 10.61 17.26 -2.19
CA ILE A 27 11.09 15.87 -2.06
C ILE A 27 11.17 15.21 -3.45
N GLN A 28 10.20 15.44 -4.33
CA GLN A 28 10.20 14.91 -5.69
C GLN A 28 11.38 15.45 -6.51
N LYS A 29 11.73 16.74 -6.36
CA LYS A 29 12.90 17.34 -7.02
C LYS A 29 14.19 16.70 -6.52
N MET A 30 14.34 16.56 -5.20
CA MET A 30 15.47 15.85 -4.61
C MET A 30 15.57 14.42 -5.16
N LEU A 31 14.46 13.68 -5.22
CA LEU A 31 14.41 12.31 -5.76
C LEU A 31 14.80 12.23 -7.24
N ASN A 32 14.47 13.25 -8.04
CA ASN A 32 14.87 13.32 -9.45
C ASN A 32 16.36 13.63 -9.65
N GLU A 33 17.01 14.20 -8.64
CA GLU A 33 18.45 14.50 -8.64
C GLU A 33 19.29 13.27 -8.22
N LEU A 34 18.67 12.29 -7.59
CA LEU A 34 19.30 11.02 -7.20
C LEU A 34 19.59 10.11 -8.42
N PRO A 35 20.53 9.15 -8.28
CA PRO A 35 20.81 8.18 -9.32
C PRO A 35 19.56 7.36 -9.69
N LYS A 36 19.44 7.00 -10.96
CA LYS A 36 18.27 6.29 -11.52
C LYS A 36 17.90 5.01 -10.78
N ALA A 37 18.88 4.34 -10.14
CA ALA A 37 18.64 3.14 -9.35
C ALA A 37 17.73 3.43 -8.14
N ASP A 38 18.01 4.49 -7.38
CA ASP A 38 17.27 4.87 -6.18
C ASP A 38 15.90 5.44 -6.54
N GLN A 39 15.85 6.22 -7.62
CA GLN A 39 14.60 6.72 -8.18
C GLN A 39 13.67 5.56 -8.58
N ASN A 40 14.21 4.52 -9.21
CA ASN A 40 13.43 3.36 -9.61
C ASN A 40 12.95 2.56 -8.41
N LEU A 41 13.78 2.41 -7.37
CA LEU A 41 13.42 1.73 -6.13
C LEU A 41 12.27 2.43 -5.40
N CYS A 42 12.33 3.77 -5.30
CA CYS A 42 11.31 4.55 -4.61
C CYS A 42 9.97 4.53 -5.38
N ASN A 43 10.02 4.62 -6.72
CA ASN A 43 8.83 4.60 -7.56
C ASN A 43 8.21 3.21 -7.70
N HIS A 44 9.01 2.13 -7.72
CA HIS A 44 8.54 0.75 -7.87
C HIS A 44 8.41 -0.02 -6.55
N GLY A 45 8.80 0.57 -5.42
CA GLY A 45 8.77 -0.10 -4.12
C GLY A 45 7.38 -0.61 -3.73
N SER A 46 6.34 0.16 -4.02
CA SER A 46 4.94 -0.25 -3.77
C SER A 46 4.54 -1.47 -4.60
N TYR A 47 4.92 -1.52 -5.87
CA TYR A 47 4.66 -2.66 -6.75
C TYR A 47 5.45 -3.90 -6.34
N PHE A 48 6.72 -3.74 -5.95
CA PHE A 48 7.53 -4.85 -5.47
C PHE A 48 6.97 -5.44 -4.17
N LEU A 49 6.55 -4.59 -3.24
CA LEU A 49 5.91 -5.02 -2.00
C LEU A 49 4.56 -5.71 -2.27
N ALA A 50 3.74 -5.16 -3.16
CA ALA A 50 2.47 -5.74 -3.55
C ALA A 50 2.63 -7.09 -4.28
N ALA A 51 3.66 -7.25 -5.10
CA ALA A 51 4.00 -8.51 -5.74
C ALA A 51 4.38 -9.58 -4.70
N ASN A 52 5.20 -9.23 -3.70
CA ASN A 52 5.50 -10.12 -2.59
C ASN A 52 4.25 -10.51 -1.79
N SER A 53 3.37 -9.54 -1.50
CA SER A 53 2.09 -9.80 -0.82
C SER A 53 1.20 -10.78 -1.57
N SER A 54 1.12 -10.61 -2.89
CA SER A 54 0.40 -11.52 -3.78
C SER A 54 0.98 -12.94 -3.76
N LEU A 55 2.32 -13.06 -3.83
CA LEU A 55 3.01 -14.36 -3.71
C LEU A 55 2.79 -15.01 -2.34
N CYS A 56 2.83 -14.23 -1.25
CA CYS A 56 2.52 -14.71 0.09
C CYS A 56 1.07 -15.21 0.19
N GLY A 57 0.11 -14.49 -0.38
CA GLY A 57 -1.30 -14.92 -0.44
C GLY A 57 -1.50 -16.21 -1.21
N LEU A 58 -0.83 -16.36 -2.36
CA LEU A 58 -0.86 -17.59 -3.15
C LEU A 58 -0.21 -18.77 -2.42
N ALA A 59 0.95 -18.56 -1.80
CA ALA A 59 1.62 -19.59 -1.00
C ALA A 59 0.76 -20.05 0.18
N ALA A 60 0.18 -19.10 0.93
CA ALA A 60 -0.73 -19.39 2.03
C ALA A 60 -1.98 -20.14 1.56
N ASN A 61 -2.55 -19.74 0.41
CA ASN A 61 -3.70 -20.43 -0.19
C ASN A 61 -3.35 -21.88 -0.54
N ASN A 62 -2.19 -22.15 -1.16
CA ASN A 62 -1.77 -23.52 -1.45
C ASN A 62 -1.55 -24.34 -0.16
N PHE A 63 -0.96 -23.74 0.87
CA PHE A 63 -0.75 -24.38 2.16
C PHE A 63 -2.08 -24.78 2.83
N PHE A 64 -3.03 -23.86 2.94
CA PHE A 64 -4.34 -24.15 3.54
C PHE A 64 -5.16 -25.14 2.72
N ARG A 65 -5.07 -25.10 1.40
CA ARG A 65 -5.73 -26.10 0.53
C ARG A 65 -5.19 -27.50 0.76
N ASN A 66 -3.87 -27.63 0.98
CA ASN A 66 -3.26 -28.92 1.28
C ASN A 66 -3.71 -29.45 2.64
N ILE A 67 -3.79 -28.59 3.67
CA ILE A 67 -4.26 -28.98 5.01
C ILE A 67 -5.75 -29.37 4.99
N LEU A 68 -6.59 -28.57 4.34
CA LEU A 68 -8.05 -28.76 4.29
C LEU A 68 -8.50 -29.75 3.19
N HIS A 69 -7.57 -30.37 2.47
CA HIS A 69 -7.84 -31.32 1.36
C HIS A 69 -8.77 -30.78 0.24
N VAL A 70 -8.76 -29.45 0.00
CA VAL A 70 -9.62 -28.81 -1.00
C VAL A 70 -8.97 -28.86 -2.39
N ARG A 71 -9.37 -29.83 -3.22
CA ARG A 71 -8.83 -30.02 -4.58
C ARG A 71 -9.59 -29.27 -5.69
N ARG A 72 -10.85 -28.89 -5.47
CA ARG A 72 -11.67 -28.13 -6.45
C ARG A 72 -11.43 -26.62 -6.37
N ALA A 73 -11.72 -25.91 -7.46
CA ALA A 73 -11.69 -24.44 -7.54
C ALA A 73 -10.32 -23.79 -7.22
N SER A 74 -9.21 -24.37 -7.70
CA SER A 74 -7.84 -23.82 -7.53
C SER A 74 -7.66 -22.44 -8.12
N ILE A 75 -8.08 -22.26 -9.37
CA ILE A 75 -7.96 -20.99 -10.08
C ILE A 75 -8.91 -19.94 -9.48
N ALA A 76 -10.13 -20.35 -9.12
CA ALA A 76 -11.14 -19.45 -8.55
C ALA A 76 -10.78 -18.96 -7.13
N SER A 77 -9.98 -19.71 -6.35
CA SER A 77 -9.45 -19.22 -5.06
C SER A 77 -8.10 -18.51 -5.21
N ALA A 78 -7.26 -18.90 -6.17
CA ALA A 78 -5.96 -18.28 -6.40
C ALA A 78 -6.05 -16.85 -6.95
N LEU A 79 -6.99 -16.60 -7.88
CA LEU A 79 -7.14 -15.29 -8.50
C LEU A 79 -7.49 -14.16 -7.50
N PRO A 80 -8.52 -14.29 -6.64
CA PRO A 80 -8.78 -13.27 -5.61
C PRO A 80 -7.65 -13.17 -4.58
N MET A 81 -6.98 -14.29 -4.27
CA MET A 81 -5.82 -14.30 -3.35
C MET A 81 -4.57 -13.64 -3.93
N ALA A 82 -4.47 -13.50 -5.25
CA ALA A 82 -3.39 -12.74 -5.87
C ALA A 82 -3.76 -11.27 -6.02
N VAL A 83 -4.98 -10.98 -6.50
CA VAL A 83 -5.40 -9.62 -6.88
C VAL A 83 -5.75 -8.76 -5.68
N ILE A 84 -6.46 -9.32 -4.68
CA ILE A 84 -6.92 -8.53 -3.52
C ILE A 84 -5.73 -8.10 -2.65
N PRO A 85 -4.79 -8.99 -2.27
CA PRO A 85 -3.59 -8.57 -1.54
C PRO A 85 -2.71 -7.60 -2.33
N PHE A 86 -2.63 -7.76 -3.65
CA PHE A 86 -1.89 -6.84 -4.50
C PHE A 86 -2.46 -5.42 -4.44
N ILE A 87 -3.74 -5.24 -4.78
CA ILE A 87 -4.38 -3.91 -4.82
C ILE A 87 -4.42 -3.29 -3.42
N SER A 88 -4.75 -4.08 -2.39
CA SER A 88 -4.79 -3.58 -1.01
C SER A 88 -3.42 -3.12 -0.52
N THR A 89 -2.35 -3.87 -0.82
CA THR A 89 -0.98 -3.47 -0.43
C THR A 89 -0.56 -2.17 -1.13
N VAL A 90 -0.86 -2.01 -2.43
CA VAL A 90 -0.57 -0.75 -3.14
C VAL A 90 -1.33 0.41 -2.52
N ALA A 91 -2.64 0.27 -2.30
CA ALA A 91 -3.47 1.33 -1.75
C ALA A 91 -3.03 1.74 -0.34
N VAL A 92 -2.75 0.76 0.53
CA VAL A 92 -2.30 1.03 1.90
C VAL A 92 -0.90 1.63 1.93
N TYR A 93 0.01 1.17 1.08
CA TYR A 93 1.35 1.75 0.98
C TYR A 93 1.31 3.22 0.53
N GLU A 94 0.51 3.53 -0.49
CA GLU A 94 0.34 4.90 -0.99
C GLU A 94 -0.24 5.84 0.09
N VAL A 95 -1.31 5.41 0.78
CA VAL A 95 -2.00 6.26 1.77
C VAL A 95 -1.25 6.36 3.10
N PHE A 96 -0.70 5.26 3.62
CA PHE A 96 -0.15 5.23 4.98
C PHE A 96 1.36 5.40 5.05
N LEU A 97 2.07 5.34 3.92
CA LEU A 97 3.51 5.58 3.84
C LEU A 97 3.83 6.72 2.90
N ARG A 98 3.40 6.67 1.64
CA ARG A 98 3.82 7.66 0.66
C ARG A 98 3.27 9.05 0.98
N GLN A 99 1.96 9.18 1.24
CA GLN A 99 1.38 10.47 1.62
C GLN A 99 2.00 11.11 2.88
N PRO A 100 2.13 10.42 4.03
CA PRO A 100 2.71 11.03 5.23
C PRO A 100 4.22 11.28 5.13
N LEU A 101 4.95 10.50 4.31
CA LEU A 101 6.38 10.73 4.05
C LEU A 101 6.60 11.99 3.21
N PHE A 102 5.82 12.17 2.14
CA PHE A 102 5.95 13.31 1.24
C PHE A 102 5.33 14.60 1.80
N SER A 103 4.35 14.49 2.70
CA SER A 103 3.71 15.66 3.34
C SER A 103 4.49 16.23 4.53
N GLY A 104 5.62 15.62 4.91
CA GLY A 104 6.47 16.13 6.00
C GLY A 104 5.90 15.88 7.40
N GLU A 105 4.89 15.02 7.55
CA GLU A 105 4.38 14.61 8.88
C GLU A 105 5.39 13.72 9.62
N ILE A 106 6.26 13.01 8.89
CA ILE A 106 7.27 12.11 9.46
C ILE A 106 8.67 12.69 9.24
N ASN A 107 9.17 13.44 10.22
CA ASN A 107 10.51 14.08 10.14
C ASN A 107 11.67 13.20 10.66
N CYS A 108 11.37 11.99 11.15
CA CYS A 108 12.37 11.07 11.70
C CYS A 108 12.58 9.88 10.75
N GLU A 109 13.82 9.68 10.29
CA GLU A 109 14.21 8.57 9.41
C GLU A 109 13.83 7.21 10.01
N VAL A 110 14.14 7.00 11.30
CA VAL A 110 13.81 5.76 12.01
C VAL A 110 12.30 5.53 12.07
N CYS A 111 11.51 6.59 12.28
CA CYS A 111 10.05 6.47 12.30
C CYS A 111 9.50 6.07 10.93
N ALA A 112 10.02 6.65 9.84
CA ALA A 112 9.64 6.29 8.49
C ALA A 112 9.98 4.82 8.17
N VAL A 113 11.19 4.37 8.53
CA VAL A 113 11.63 2.99 8.33
C VAL A 113 10.81 2.00 9.16
N VAL A 114 10.57 2.28 10.44
CA VAL A 114 9.78 1.41 11.33
C VAL A 114 8.33 1.33 10.87
N ARG A 115 7.71 2.46 10.50
CA ARG A 115 6.34 2.48 9.97
C ARG A 115 6.26 1.73 8.64
N GLY A 116 7.24 1.91 7.75
CA GLY A 116 7.38 1.20 6.48
C GLY A 116 7.46 -0.31 6.68
N GLY A 117 8.37 -0.75 7.56
CA GLY A 117 8.57 -2.15 7.89
C GLY A 117 7.33 -2.77 8.54
N LEU A 118 6.70 -2.08 9.49
CA LEU A 118 5.49 -2.57 10.17
C LEU A 118 4.33 -2.74 9.19
N ILE A 119 4.06 -1.73 8.37
CA ILE A 119 2.99 -1.80 7.36
C ILE A 119 3.30 -2.90 6.34
N GLY A 120 4.55 -3.00 5.87
CA GLY A 120 4.97 -4.06 4.96
C GLY A 120 4.79 -5.47 5.55
N ALA A 121 5.15 -5.68 6.82
CA ALA A 121 4.99 -6.97 7.49
C ALA A 121 3.50 -7.34 7.70
N VAL A 122 2.69 -6.38 8.17
CA VAL A 122 1.28 -6.62 8.47
C VAL A 122 0.46 -6.78 7.19
N VAL A 123 0.59 -5.85 6.24
CA VAL A 123 -0.24 -5.80 5.02
C VAL A 123 0.32 -6.72 3.94
N GLY A 124 1.64 -6.80 3.82
CA GLY A 124 2.32 -7.66 2.84
C GLY A 124 2.51 -9.11 3.28
N GLY A 125 2.39 -9.41 4.58
CA GLY A 125 2.61 -10.76 5.12
C GLY A 125 1.41 -11.32 5.85
N PHE A 126 1.09 -10.74 7.02
CA PHE A 126 0.03 -11.29 7.89
C PHE A 126 -1.37 -11.22 7.27
N TYR A 127 -1.72 -10.10 6.64
CA TYR A 127 -3.03 -9.88 6.03
C TYR A 127 -3.39 -10.94 4.98
N PRO A 128 -2.57 -11.20 3.94
CA PRO A 128 -2.89 -12.23 2.94
C PRO A 128 -2.98 -13.64 3.55
N ILE A 129 -2.17 -13.96 4.56
CA ILE A 129 -2.22 -15.26 5.26
C ILE A 129 -3.54 -15.42 6.01
N LEU A 130 -3.93 -14.41 6.79
CA LEU A 130 -5.18 -14.43 7.55
C LEU A 130 -6.40 -14.42 6.64
N MET A 131 -6.33 -13.75 5.49
CA MET A 131 -7.39 -13.73 4.50
C MET A 131 -7.57 -15.10 3.81
N ALA A 132 -6.50 -15.88 3.66
CA ALA A 132 -6.55 -17.20 3.04
C ALA A 132 -7.32 -18.23 3.90
N LEU A 133 -7.36 -18.08 5.22
CA LEU A 133 -8.09 -18.95 6.14
C LEU A 133 -9.61 -19.01 5.87
N PRO A 134 -10.37 -17.89 5.97
CA PRO A 134 -11.83 -17.92 5.81
C PRO A 134 -12.24 -18.33 4.39
N VAL A 135 -11.48 -17.94 3.37
CA VAL A 135 -11.76 -18.33 1.99
C VAL A 135 -11.62 -19.84 1.80
N ASN A 136 -10.52 -20.43 2.26
CA ASN A 136 -10.34 -21.88 2.14
C ASN A 136 -11.27 -22.68 3.07
N ALA A 137 -11.55 -22.19 4.27
CA ALA A 137 -12.54 -22.81 5.17
C ALA A 137 -13.96 -22.77 4.57
N SER A 138 -14.35 -21.66 3.94
CA SER A 138 -15.65 -21.54 3.28
C SER A 138 -15.79 -22.48 2.07
N LEU A 139 -14.69 -22.73 1.35
CA LEU A 139 -14.66 -23.72 0.28
C LEU A 139 -14.78 -25.15 0.84
N ALA A 140 -14.04 -25.47 1.91
CA ALA A 140 -14.11 -26.77 2.57
C ALA A 140 -15.48 -27.06 3.20
N ALA A 141 -16.21 -26.04 3.65
CA ALA A 141 -17.58 -26.20 4.15
C ALA A 141 -18.60 -26.46 3.02
N ARG A 142 -18.28 -26.10 1.78
CA ARG A 142 -19.17 -26.25 0.62
C ARG A 142 -18.89 -27.51 -0.22
N TYR A 143 -17.70 -28.10 -0.11
CA TYR A 143 -17.24 -29.24 -0.90
C TYR A 143 -16.70 -30.35 -0.01
#